data_AF-A0A524J3S8-F1
#
_entry.id   AF-A0A524J3S8-F1
#
_cell.length_a   1.000
_cell.length_b   1.000
_cell.length_c   1.000
_cell.angle_alpha   90.00
_cell.angle_beta   90.00
_cell.angle_gamma   90.00
#
_symmetry.space_group_name_H-M   'P 1'
#
loop_
_entity.id
_entity.type
_entity.pdbx_description
1 polymer ?
#
loop_
_entity_poly.entity_id
_entity_poly.type
_entity_poly.pdbx_seq_one_letter_code
_entity_poly.pdbx_strand_id
1 'polypeptide(L)'
;MAYPCFNEPRIGYLSNPTVIYPPTGQALGTAATEDIARLHNERIDGVVDPMGRGALAGFRTTPATMTLSGETIGNNESRMALASSQITISAGFTVESGGRFSAIINSSPFMKRSTKPSREEVEKPVGKLPSKTLFSVKAIFNMLNINYSLSESAPVIVSLFDINGALRGRISLGVKDAGNYNENHMFPIQINGIYYLEVQAGKYHQKQKLLVLK
;
A
#
# COMPACT_ATOMS: atom_id res chain seq x y z
N MET A 1 49.52 -31.59 36.67
CA MET A 1 48.37 -31.38 35.77
C MET A 1 47.47 -30.34 36.42
N ALA A 2 47.37 -29.14 35.84
CA ALA A 2 46.60 -28.02 36.37
C ALA A 2 45.41 -27.74 35.44
N TYR A 3 44.22 -27.63 36.02
CA TYR A 3 42.99 -27.30 35.28
C TYR A 3 42.88 -25.79 35.08
N PRO A 4 42.46 -25.30 33.90
CA PRO A 4 42.19 -23.87 33.71
C PRO A 4 40.83 -23.47 34.29
N CYS A 5 40.82 -22.42 35.10
CA CYS A 5 39.62 -21.76 35.60
C CYS A 5 38.90 -21.03 34.46
N PHE A 6 37.63 -21.37 34.22
CA PHE A 6 36.72 -20.62 33.36
C PHE A 6 36.19 -19.39 34.12
N ASN A 7 36.45 -18.19 33.58
CA ASN A 7 35.78 -16.97 33.99
C ASN A 7 34.42 -16.88 33.29
N GLU A 8 33.35 -16.83 34.06
CA GLU A 8 32.00 -16.54 33.55
C GLU A 8 31.84 -15.05 33.21
N PRO A 9 31.17 -14.70 32.09
CA PRO A 9 30.85 -13.32 31.78
C PRO A 9 29.67 -12.84 32.63
N ARG A 10 29.88 -11.77 33.40
CA ARG A 10 28.82 -11.05 34.11
C ARG A 10 27.93 -10.32 33.11
N ILE A 11 26.67 -10.75 33.00
CA ILE A 11 25.62 -10.05 32.26
C ILE A 11 25.21 -8.82 33.08
N GLY A 12 25.53 -7.63 32.59
CA GLY A 12 25.07 -6.37 33.16
C GLY A 12 23.59 -6.17 32.87
N TYR A 13 22.76 -6.02 33.91
CA TYR A 13 21.37 -5.63 33.78
C TYR A 13 21.30 -4.14 33.39
N LEU A 14 20.88 -3.86 32.16
CA LEU A 14 20.52 -2.51 31.73
C LEU A 14 19.20 -2.13 32.40
N SER A 15 19.25 -1.10 33.25
CA SER A 15 18.08 -0.49 33.89
C SER A 15 17.15 0.13 32.84
N ASN A 16 15.85 -0.15 32.96
CA ASN A 16 14.79 0.42 32.13
C ASN A 16 14.84 1.96 32.10
N PRO A 17 14.67 2.60 30.92
CA PRO A 17 14.50 4.04 30.85
C PRO A 17 13.13 4.45 31.42
N THR A 18 13.16 5.32 32.44
CA THR A 18 11.96 5.99 32.96
C THR A 18 11.48 7.01 31.94
N VAL A 19 10.32 6.77 31.34
CA VAL A 19 9.63 7.74 30.48
C VAL A 19 8.93 8.75 31.38
N ILE A 20 9.47 9.97 31.45
CA ILE A 20 8.84 11.10 32.13
C ILE A 20 7.92 11.80 31.12
N TYR A 21 6.61 11.71 31.34
CA TYR A 21 5.64 12.51 30.59
C TYR A 21 5.65 13.94 31.15
N PRO A 22 5.73 15.00 30.31
CA PRO A 22 5.49 16.34 30.78
C PRO A 22 4.01 16.52 31.17
N PRO A 23 3.71 17.31 32.22
CA PRO A 23 2.35 17.55 32.66
C PRO A 23 1.56 18.33 31.61
N THR A 24 0.42 17.75 31.22
CA THR A 24 -0.60 18.37 30.40
C THR A 24 -1.26 19.51 31.16
N GLY A 25 -1.17 20.73 30.63
CA GLY A 25 -2.06 21.81 31.01
C GLY A 25 -1.39 23.17 31.15
N GLN A 26 -1.46 23.98 30.10
CA GLN A 26 -1.85 25.39 30.26
C GLN A 26 -2.74 25.81 29.10
N ALA A 27 -3.92 26.31 29.49
CA ALA A 27 -4.86 27.03 28.66
C ALA A 27 -4.43 28.50 28.51
N LEU A 28 -5.12 29.16 27.58
CA LEU A 28 -5.26 30.62 27.36
C LEU A 28 -4.30 31.26 26.37
N GLY A 29 -4.92 31.68 25.25
CA GLY A 29 -4.38 32.59 24.26
C GLY A 29 -5.47 33.00 23.25
N THR A 30 -6.58 33.54 23.73
CA THR A 30 -7.52 34.31 22.90
C THR A 30 -6.86 35.62 22.49
N ALA A 31 -6.60 35.81 21.19
CA ALA A 31 -6.47 37.12 20.59
C ALA A 31 -7.04 37.06 19.16
N ALA A 32 -8.04 37.91 18.95
CA ALA A 32 -8.80 38.08 17.73
C ALA A 32 -8.05 38.97 16.73
N THR A 33 -8.18 38.67 15.44
CA THR A 33 -8.25 39.62 14.30
C THR A 33 -8.61 38.78 13.07
N GLU A 34 -9.88 38.76 12.67
CA GLU A 34 -10.38 39.53 11.52
C GLU A 34 -9.48 39.43 10.29
N ASP A 35 -9.82 38.54 9.34
CA ASP A 35 -9.77 38.92 7.92
C ASP A 35 -10.73 38.08 7.06
N ILE A 36 -11.93 38.65 6.93
CA ILE A 36 -12.74 38.82 5.71
C ILE A 36 -12.62 37.74 4.62
N ALA A 37 -13.74 37.04 4.48
CA ALA A 37 -14.13 36.25 3.32
C ALA A 37 -13.90 36.96 1.97
N ARG A 38 -13.10 36.33 1.11
CA ARG A 38 -13.18 36.49 -0.35
C ARG A 38 -13.30 35.11 -0.98
N LEU A 39 -14.48 34.51 -0.86
CA LEU A 39 -14.92 33.47 -1.78
C LEU A 39 -15.43 34.16 -3.05
N HIS A 40 -14.65 34.02 -4.12
CA HIS A 40 -15.10 34.27 -5.48
C HIS A 40 -16.27 33.32 -5.78
N ASN A 41 -17.50 33.83 -5.70
CA ASN A 41 -18.64 33.26 -6.38
C ASN A 41 -18.62 33.76 -7.82
N GLU A 42 -18.03 32.98 -8.72
CA GLU A 42 -18.32 33.11 -10.15
C GLU A 42 -19.76 32.65 -10.38
N ARG A 43 -20.62 33.65 -10.51
CA ARG A 43 -22.01 33.55 -10.93
C ARG A 43 -22.04 33.13 -12.40
N ILE A 44 -22.28 31.84 -12.65
CA ILE A 44 -22.69 31.36 -13.98
C ILE A 44 -24.21 31.55 -14.06
N ASP A 45 -24.63 32.70 -14.57
CA ASP A 45 -26.00 32.92 -15.03
C ASP A 45 -26.20 32.10 -16.33
N GLY A 46 -26.62 30.84 -16.16
CA GLY A 46 -26.96 29.92 -17.25
C GLY A 46 -28.43 29.52 -17.19
N VAL A 47 -29.24 30.20 -18.02
CA VAL A 47 -30.52 29.80 -18.61
C VAL A 47 -31.17 28.54 -18.04
N VAL A 48 -32.24 28.73 -17.25
CA VAL A 48 -33.15 27.66 -16.84
C VAL A 48 -34.09 27.37 -18.02
N ASP A 49 -33.83 26.28 -18.74
CA ASP A 49 -34.81 25.67 -19.64
C ASP A 49 -35.86 24.92 -18.80
N PRO A 50 -37.14 25.34 -18.79
CA PRO A 50 -38.17 24.69 -17.98
C PRO A 50 -38.88 23.60 -18.79
N MET A 51 -38.15 22.66 -19.40
CA MET A 51 -38.76 21.43 -19.95
C MET A 51 -37.83 20.24 -19.74
N GLY A 52 -38.31 19.30 -18.92
CA GLY A 52 -37.55 18.18 -18.38
C GLY A 52 -36.92 17.27 -19.42
N ARG A 53 -35.60 17.14 -19.31
CA ARG A 53 -34.87 15.90 -19.56
C ARG A 53 -33.90 15.71 -18.41
N GLY A 54 -34.04 14.59 -17.70
CA GLY A 54 -33.20 14.26 -16.55
C GLY A 54 -31.72 14.39 -16.93
N ALA A 55 -31.04 15.36 -16.32
CA ALA A 55 -29.61 15.52 -16.45
C ALA A 55 -28.95 14.26 -15.91
N LEU A 56 -28.44 13.43 -16.83
CA LEU A 56 -27.53 12.34 -16.50
C LEU A 56 -26.43 12.92 -15.63
N ALA A 57 -26.38 12.48 -14.36
CA ALA A 57 -25.38 12.89 -13.40
C ALA A 57 -24.00 12.81 -14.06
N GLY A 58 -23.34 13.97 -14.19
CA GLY A 58 -22.09 14.10 -14.93
C GLY A 58 -21.10 13.04 -14.48
N PHE A 59 -20.66 12.21 -15.43
CA PHE A 59 -19.57 11.28 -15.21
C PHE A 59 -18.37 12.09 -14.70
N ARG A 60 -18.03 11.93 -13.42
CA ARG A 60 -16.81 12.51 -12.86
C ARG A 60 -15.64 11.77 -13.49
N THR A 61 -15.04 12.37 -14.51
CA THR A 61 -13.85 11.83 -15.14
C THR A 61 -12.66 12.04 -14.21
N THR A 62 -11.87 11.00 -13.99
CA THR A 62 -10.59 11.12 -13.29
C THR A 62 -9.67 12.02 -14.13
N PRO A 63 -9.08 13.09 -13.56
CA PRO A 63 -8.23 13.99 -14.33
C PRO A 63 -7.01 13.24 -14.90
N ALA A 64 -6.50 13.67 -16.05
CA ALA A 64 -5.31 13.06 -16.66
C ALA A 64 -4.07 13.30 -15.79
N THR A 65 -3.90 14.53 -15.35
CA THR A 65 -2.77 14.97 -14.54
C THR A 65 -3.28 15.68 -13.30
N MET A 66 -2.54 15.55 -12.20
CA MET A 66 -2.80 16.27 -10.96
C MET A 66 -1.48 16.81 -10.42
N THR A 67 -1.46 18.06 -9.97
CA THR A 67 -0.30 18.64 -9.29
C THR A 67 -0.72 19.08 -7.90
N LEU A 68 0.04 18.65 -6.88
CA LEU A 68 -0.13 19.03 -5.48
C LEU A 68 1.04 19.93 -5.10
N SER A 69 0.76 21.13 -4.58
CA SER A 69 1.82 22.08 -4.18
C SER A 69 1.41 22.87 -2.94
N GLY A 70 2.32 22.98 -1.97
CA GLY A 70 2.10 23.76 -0.75
C GLY A 70 1.05 23.21 0.22
N GLU A 71 0.55 21.99 0.02
CA GLU A 71 -0.43 21.37 0.91
C GLU A 71 0.25 20.74 2.13
N THR A 72 -0.39 20.86 3.29
CA THR A 72 -0.01 20.16 4.53
C THR A 72 -1.12 19.18 4.90
N ILE A 73 -0.80 17.90 4.98
CA ILE A 73 -1.72 16.88 5.51
C ILE A 73 -1.47 16.78 7.00
N GLY A 74 -2.44 17.22 7.80
CA GLY A 74 -2.32 17.28 9.25
C GLY A 74 -2.32 15.91 9.91
N ASN A 75 -2.06 15.91 11.22
CA ASN A 75 -2.14 14.70 12.04
C ASN A 75 -3.52 14.04 11.96
N ASN A 76 -3.54 12.72 11.72
CA ASN A 76 -4.74 11.89 11.50
C ASN A 76 -5.58 12.26 10.27
N GLU A 77 -5.09 13.15 9.40
CA GLU A 77 -5.75 13.43 8.13
C GLU A 77 -5.37 12.41 7.07
N SER A 78 -6.29 12.13 6.16
CA SER A 78 -6.05 11.24 5.02
C SER A 78 -6.44 11.94 3.73
N ARG A 79 -5.50 11.99 2.78
CA ARG A 79 -5.72 12.55 1.44
C ARG A 79 -5.46 11.51 0.37
N MET A 80 -6.35 11.48 -0.62
CA MET A 80 -6.23 10.64 -1.80
C MET A 80 -6.17 11.50 -3.06
N ALA A 81 -5.11 11.33 -3.85
CA ALA A 81 -4.94 11.93 -5.16
C ALA A 81 -5.19 10.88 -6.24
N LEU A 82 -6.06 11.20 -7.20
CA LEU A 82 -6.46 10.32 -8.29
C LEU A 82 -6.19 11.00 -9.62
N ALA A 83 -5.31 10.40 -10.42
CA ALA A 83 -5.07 10.81 -11.80
C ALA A 83 -5.04 9.58 -12.72
N SER A 84 -5.26 9.77 -14.02
CA SER A 84 -5.19 8.68 -14.99
C SER A 84 -3.84 8.52 -15.67
N SER A 85 -2.98 9.54 -15.61
CA SER A 85 -1.64 9.50 -16.21
C SER A 85 -0.53 9.92 -15.24
N GLN A 86 -0.66 11.06 -14.56
CA GLN A 86 0.44 11.62 -13.77
C GLN A 86 -0.04 12.33 -12.50
N ILE A 87 0.70 12.13 -11.40
CA ILE A 87 0.58 12.94 -10.19
C ILE A 87 1.95 13.56 -9.91
N THR A 88 2.00 14.89 -9.83
CA THR A 88 3.21 15.65 -9.51
C THR A 88 3.08 16.23 -8.11
N ILE A 89 4.03 15.93 -7.23
CA ILE A 89 4.11 16.54 -5.90
C ILE A 89 5.21 17.59 -5.95
N SER A 90 4.85 18.83 -5.69
CA SER A 90 5.76 19.98 -5.78
C SER A 90 6.35 20.33 -4.42
N ALA A 91 7.31 21.26 -4.43
CA ALA A 91 7.88 21.80 -3.21
C ALA A 91 6.81 22.36 -2.26
N GLY A 92 7.06 22.22 -0.95
CA GLY A 92 6.14 22.67 0.10
C GLY A 92 5.01 21.69 0.45
N PHE A 93 4.93 20.52 -0.21
CA PHE A 93 4.04 19.46 0.24
C PHE A 93 4.58 18.79 1.50
N THR A 94 3.79 18.76 2.56
CA THR A 94 4.18 18.14 3.84
C THR A 94 3.10 17.19 4.35
N VAL A 95 3.54 16.15 5.05
CA VAL A 95 2.67 15.20 5.77
C VAL A 95 3.14 15.18 7.21
N GLU A 96 2.29 15.65 8.11
CA GLU A 96 2.60 15.66 9.53
C GLU A 96 2.55 14.24 10.12
N SER A 97 3.13 14.06 11.30
CA SER A 97 3.08 12.79 12.02
C SER A 97 1.63 12.35 12.22
N GLY A 98 1.31 11.13 11.81
CA GLY A 98 -0.04 10.56 11.86
C GLY A 98 -0.90 10.86 10.62
N GLY A 99 -0.48 11.79 9.75
CA GLY A 99 -1.12 12.03 8.45
C GLY A 99 -0.87 10.89 7.46
N ARG A 100 -1.77 10.71 6.49
CA ARG A 100 -1.68 9.67 5.46
C ARG A 100 -1.96 10.26 4.07
N PHE A 101 -1.04 10.04 3.15
CA PHE A 101 -1.19 10.40 1.74
C PHE A 101 -1.23 9.15 0.87
N SER A 102 -2.19 9.08 -0.04
CA SER A 102 -2.31 8.01 -1.05
C SER A 102 -2.43 8.61 -2.44
N ALA A 103 -1.55 8.21 -3.35
CA ALA A 103 -1.59 8.60 -4.75
C ALA A 103 -1.89 7.36 -5.60
N ILE A 104 -2.95 7.43 -6.40
CA ILE A 104 -3.35 6.35 -7.29
C ILE A 104 -3.37 6.89 -8.71
N ILE A 105 -2.46 6.38 -9.54
CA ILE A 105 -2.50 6.57 -10.98
C ILE A 105 -3.25 5.38 -11.57
N ASN A 106 -4.51 5.59 -11.92
CA ASN A 106 -5.34 4.56 -12.53
C ASN A 106 -5.65 4.97 -13.96
N SER A 107 -4.94 4.41 -14.93
CA SER A 107 -5.32 4.51 -16.33
C SER A 107 -6.70 3.87 -16.46
N SER A 108 -7.75 4.70 -16.50
CA SER A 108 -9.13 4.21 -16.64
C SER A 108 -9.17 3.20 -17.79
N PRO A 109 -9.76 2.01 -17.62
CA PRO A 109 -9.81 1.00 -18.69
C PRO A 109 -10.74 1.39 -19.85
N PHE A 110 -11.10 2.67 -19.98
CA PHE A 110 -11.96 3.17 -21.04
C PHE A 110 -11.27 2.97 -22.38
N MET A 111 -11.74 1.94 -23.07
CA MET A 111 -11.39 1.56 -24.44
C MET A 111 -9.91 1.22 -24.65
N LYS A 112 -9.46 0.10 -24.06
CA LYS A 112 -8.72 -0.84 -24.92
C LYS A 112 -9.72 -1.29 -25.98
N ARG A 113 -9.78 -0.59 -27.13
CA ARG A 113 -10.29 -1.19 -28.37
C ARG A 113 -9.56 -2.52 -28.45
N SER A 114 -10.31 -3.61 -28.31
CA SER A 114 -9.80 -4.96 -28.48
C SER A 114 -9.42 -5.11 -29.95
N THR A 115 -8.27 -4.59 -30.33
CA THR A 115 -7.48 -5.19 -31.39
C THR A 115 -7.00 -6.50 -30.78
N LYS A 116 -7.77 -7.59 -30.99
CA LYS A 116 -7.31 -8.94 -30.67
C LYS A 116 -5.87 -9.07 -31.17
N PRO A 117 -4.86 -9.17 -30.30
CA PRO A 117 -3.59 -9.70 -30.76
C PRO A 117 -3.87 -11.18 -31.03
N SER A 118 -4.04 -11.53 -32.29
CA SER A 118 -4.07 -12.91 -32.77
C SER A 118 -2.66 -13.49 -32.67
N ARG A 119 -2.16 -13.62 -31.45
CA ARG A 119 -1.02 -14.47 -31.14
C ARG A 119 -1.22 -14.95 -29.71
N GLU A 120 -1.83 -16.12 -29.63
CA GLU A 120 -1.79 -17.00 -28.48
C GLU A 120 -0.32 -17.36 -28.27
N GLU A 121 0.40 -16.49 -27.58
CA GLU A 121 1.72 -16.84 -27.05
C GLU A 121 1.43 -17.82 -25.93
N VAL A 122 1.48 -19.11 -26.29
CA VAL A 122 1.44 -20.24 -25.37
C VAL A 122 2.57 -20.00 -24.38
N GLU A 123 2.22 -19.39 -23.25
CA GLU A 123 3.09 -19.18 -22.10
C GLU A 123 3.47 -20.57 -21.60
N LYS A 124 4.53 -21.13 -22.19
CA LYS A 124 5.08 -22.42 -21.77
C LYS A 124 5.35 -22.29 -20.27
N PRO A 125 4.83 -23.19 -19.43
CA PRO A 125 5.01 -23.10 -17.99
C PRO A 125 6.51 -23.05 -17.69
N VAL A 126 6.98 -21.85 -17.36
CA VAL A 126 8.39 -21.59 -17.07
C VAL A 126 8.71 -22.34 -15.79
N GLY A 127 9.54 -23.38 -15.93
CA GLY A 127 10.19 -24.18 -14.89
C GLY A 127 9.48 -24.29 -13.55
N LYS A 128 8.91 -25.47 -13.25
CA LYS A 128 8.55 -25.83 -11.87
C LYS A 128 9.74 -25.55 -10.96
N LEU A 129 9.47 -24.87 -9.84
CA LEU A 129 10.42 -24.58 -8.79
C LEU A 129 11.27 -25.82 -8.48
N PRO A 130 12.61 -25.69 -8.36
CA PRO A 130 13.43 -26.79 -7.87
C PRO A 130 12.87 -27.22 -6.52
N SER A 131 12.77 -28.53 -6.29
CA SER A 131 12.10 -29.16 -5.13
C SER A 131 12.55 -28.67 -3.76
N LYS A 132 13.64 -27.89 -3.68
CA LYS A 132 14.14 -27.24 -2.47
C LYS A 132 13.46 -25.91 -2.13
N THR A 133 12.74 -25.30 -3.07
CA THR A 133 12.00 -24.06 -2.78
C THR A 133 10.62 -24.43 -2.25
N LEU A 134 10.48 -24.41 -0.93
CA LEU A 134 9.22 -24.64 -0.25
C LEU A 134 8.58 -23.31 0.07
N PHE A 135 7.46 -22.98 -0.57
CA PHE A 135 6.61 -21.89 -0.10
C PHE A 135 5.49 -22.48 0.77
N SER A 136 5.41 -21.99 2.01
CA SER A 136 4.30 -22.28 2.91
C SER A 136 3.75 -20.97 3.41
N VAL A 137 2.50 -20.70 3.06
CA VAL A 137 1.82 -19.48 3.51
C VAL A 137 0.69 -19.83 4.45
N LYS A 138 0.69 -19.18 5.61
CA LYS A 138 -0.34 -19.29 6.64
C LYS A 138 -0.93 -17.91 6.91
N ALA A 139 -2.25 -17.81 6.82
CA ALA A 139 -2.99 -16.61 7.18
C ALA A 139 -3.51 -16.73 8.62
N ILE A 140 -3.28 -15.71 9.45
CA ILE A 140 -3.77 -15.60 10.83
C ILE A 140 -4.21 -14.14 11.06
N PHE A 141 -5.51 -13.88 11.21
CA PHE A 141 -6.05 -12.56 11.59
C PHE A 141 -5.39 -11.37 10.87
N ASN A 142 -5.56 -11.29 9.55
CA ASN A 142 -4.98 -10.26 8.65
C ASN A 142 -3.44 -10.23 8.55
N MET A 143 -2.75 -11.09 9.29
CA MET A 143 -1.33 -11.35 9.07
C MET A 143 -1.13 -12.54 8.14
N LEU A 144 -0.23 -12.34 7.19
CA LEU A 144 0.27 -13.34 6.29
C LEU A 144 1.66 -13.75 6.78
N ASN A 145 1.79 -14.99 7.25
CA ASN A 145 3.07 -15.60 7.55
C ASN A 145 3.54 -16.37 6.30
N ILE A 146 4.63 -15.90 5.70
CA ILE A 146 5.20 -16.45 4.47
C ILE A 146 6.53 -17.11 4.81
N ASN A 147 6.59 -18.43 4.68
CA ASN A 147 7.83 -19.18 4.77
C ASN A 147 8.28 -19.55 3.36
N TYR A 148 9.51 -19.22 3.01
CA TYR A 148 10.06 -19.55 1.70
C TYR A 148 11.56 -19.83 1.74
N SER A 149 12.05 -20.61 0.78
CA SER A 149 13.46 -20.94 0.63
C SER A 149 13.93 -20.56 -0.77
N LEU A 150 15.03 -19.81 -0.90
CA LEU A 150 15.60 -19.40 -2.17
C LEU A 150 16.92 -20.13 -2.42
N SER A 151 17.08 -20.68 -3.63
CA SER A 151 18.34 -21.31 -4.06
C SER A 151 19.35 -20.31 -4.64
N GLU A 152 18.89 -19.14 -5.07
CA GLU A 152 19.70 -18.07 -5.67
C GLU A 152 19.13 -16.71 -5.27
N SER A 153 19.94 -15.64 -5.39
CA SER A 153 19.51 -14.28 -5.09
C SER A 153 18.44 -13.84 -6.10
N ALA A 154 17.29 -13.36 -5.61
CA ALA A 154 16.16 -13.02 -6.46
C ALA A 154 15.27 -11.92 -5.84
N PRO A 155 14.62 -11.07 -6.67
CA PRO A 155 13.57 -10.16 -6.20
C PRO A 155 12.32 -10.96 -5.80
N VAL A 156 11.77 -10.68 -4.62
CA VAL A 156 10.59 -11.37 -4.08
C VAL A 156 9.39 -10.42 -4.02
N ILE A 157 8.29 -10.83 -4.65
CA ILE A 157 7.05 -10.08 -4.73
C ILE A 157 5.90 -10.99 -4.28
N VAL A 158 5.03 -10.47 -3.44
CA VAL A 158 3.84 -11.16 -2.95
C VAL A 158 2.61 -10.40 -3.45
N SER A 159 1.77 -11.08 -4.22
CA SER A 159 0.56 -10.52 -4.80
C SER A 159 -0.66 -11.26 -4.26
N LEU A 160 -1.72 -10.53 -3.97
CA LEU A 160 -2.97 -11.07 -3.47
C LEU A 160 -4.08 -10.78 -4.48
N PHE A 161 -4.79 -11.81 -4.89
CA PHE A 161 -5.90 -11.73 -5.85
C PHE A 161 -7.20 -12.21 -5.20
N ASP A 162 -8.33 -11.67 -5.63
CA ASP A 162 -9.64 -12.20 -5.26
C ASP A 162 -10.03 -13.40 -6.15
N ILE A 163 -11.23 -13.94 -5.92
CA ILE A 163 -11.78 -15.06 -6.69
C ILE A 163 -12.04 -14.75 -8.17
N ASN A 164 -12.11 -13.47 -8.54
CA ASN A 164 -12.27 -13.03 -9.91
C ASN A 164 -10.91 -12.78 -10.59
N GLY A 165 -9.80 -13.03 -9.88
CA GLY A 165 -8.45 -12.75 -10.34
C GLY A 165 -8.07 -11.26 -10.29
N ALA A 166 -8.85 -10.41 -9.63
CA ALA A 166 -8.50 -9.00 -9.49
C ALA A 166 -7.45 -8.82 -8.39
N LEU A 167 -6.40 -8.05 -8.67
CA LEU A 167 -5.32 -7.74 -7.72
C LEU A 167 -5.87 -6.86 -6.58
N ARG A 168 -5.78 -7.35 -5.35
CA ARG A 168 -6.22 -6.67 -4.12
C ARG A 168 -5.07 -6.04 -3.34
N GLY A 169 -3.86 -6.56 -3.49
CA GLY A 169 -2.68 -5.98 -2.86
C GLY A 169 -1.39 -6.58 -3.37
N ARG A 170 -0.30 -5.85 -3.17
CA ARG A 170 1.04 -6.25 -3.56
C ARG A 170 2.05 -5.78 -2.52
N ILE A 171 2.99 -6.65 -2.16
CA ILE A 171 4.10 -6.34 -1.27
C ILE A 171 5.39 -6.70 -2.01
N SER A 172 6.32 -5.75 -2.07
CA SER A 172 7.68 -6.00 -2.54
C SER A 172 8.57 -6.25 -1.33
N LEU A 173 9.21 -7.42 -1.27
CA LEU A 173 10.16 -7.77 -0.21
C LEU A 173 11.61 -7.45 -0.60
N GLY A 174 11.79 -6.81 -1.76
CA GLY A 174 13.11 -6.47 -2.31
C GLY A 174 13.84 -7.69 -2.86
N VAL A 175 15.15 -7.52 -3.05
CA VAL A 175 16.06 -8.61 -3.46
C VAL A 175 16.49 -9.36 -2.21
N LYS A 176 16.36 -10.68 -2.23
CA LYS A 176 16.73 -11.59 -1.15
C LYS A 176 17.77 -12.57 -1.66
N ASP A 177 18.83 -12.79 -0.90
CA ASP A 177 19.87 -13.77 -1.23
C ASP A 177 19.38 -15.21 -1.03
N ALA A 178 20.18 -16.19 -1.45
CA ALA A 178 19.88 -17.60 -1.21
C ALA A 178 19.79 -17.89 0.29
N GLY A 179 18.72 -18.57 0.73
CA GLY A 179 18.47 -18.80 2.15
C GLY A 179 17.01 -19.13 2.48
N ASN A 180 16.72 -19.33 3.76
CA ASN A 180 15.37 -19.57 4.28
C ASN A 180 14.85 -18.31 4.97
N TYR A 181 13.60 -17.95 4.69
CA TYR A 181 12.97 -16.74 5.17
C TYR A 181 11.62 -17.06 5.80
N ASN A 182 11.30 -16.33 6.88
CA ASN A 182 10.00 -16.34 7.54
C ASN A 182 9.61 -14.87 7.76
N GLU A 183 8.66 -14.41 6.97
CA GLU A 183 8.25 -13.01 6.93
C GLU A 183 6.79 -12.88 7.36
N ASN A 184 6.50 -11.91 8.21
CA ASN A 184 5.15 -11.59 8.67
C ASN A 184 4.71 -10.26 8.08
N HIS A 185 3.66 -10.29 7.28
CA HIS A 185 3.12 -9.09 6.66
C HIS A 185 1.65 -8.90 6.99
N MET A 186 1.31 -7.69 7.42
CA MET A 186 -0.09 -7.29 7.53
C MET A 186 -0.55 -6.80 6.17
N PHE A 187 -1.53 -7.50 5.59
CA PHE A 187 -2.23 -6.99 4.42
C PHE A 187 -3.47 -6.23 4.92
N PRO A 188 -3.67 -4.95 4.51
CA PRO A 188 -4.86 -4.19 4.89
C PRO A 188 -6.09 -4.66 4.09
N ILE A 189 -6.50 -5.91 4.28
CA ILE A 189 -7.66 -6.48 3.62
C ILE A 189 -8.85 -6.29 4.56
N GLN A 190 -9.77 -5.42 4.17
CA GLN A 190 -10.94 -5.08 4.98
C GLN A 190 -12.12 -6.05 4.81
N ILE A 191 -12.00 -7.06 3.93
CA ILE A 191 -13.13 -7.88 3.51
C ILE A 191 -12.86 -9.36 3.73
N ASN A 192 -13.75 -10.01 4.46
CA ASN A 192 -13.77 -11.47 4.62
C ASN A 192 -14.01 -12.13 3.26
N GLY A 193 -13.15 -13.06 2.86
CA GLY A 193 -13.23 -13.65 1.52
C GLY A 193 -12.20 -14.73 1.24
N ILE A 194 -12.37 -15.42 0.11
CA ILE A 194 -11.39 -16.35 -0.44
C ILE A 194 -10.42 -15.55 -1.31
N TYR A 195 -9.13 -15.77 -1.12
CA TYR A 195 -8.09 -15.08 -1.88
C TYR A 195 -7.10 -16.08 -2.45
N TYR A 196 -6.45 -15.68 -3.53
CA TYR A 196 -5.31 -16.37 -4.10
C TYR A 196 -4.08 -15.54 -3.80
N LEU A 197 -3.06 -16.18 -3.27
CA LEU A 197 -1.76 -15.56 -3.09
C LEU A 197 -0.82 -16.06 -4.17
N GLU A 198 -0.09 -15.15 -4.78
CA GLU A 198 1.00 -15.47 -5.68
C GLU A 198 2.29 -14.92 -5.09
N VAL A 199 3.27 -15.80 -4.91
CA VAL A 199 4.64 -15.41 -4.56
C VAL A 199 5.50 -15.59 -5.79
N GLN A 200 6.17 -14.52 -6.20
CA GLN A 200 7.12 -14.51 -7.29
C GLN A 200 8.52 -14.24 -6.74
N ALA A 201 9.48 -15.09 -7.08
CA ALA A 201 10.89 -14.95 -6.73
C ALA A 201 11.74 -15.07 -8.00
N GLY A 202 12.09 -13.92 -8.61
CA GLY A 202 12.77 -13.89 -9.90
C GLY A 202 11.96 -14.57 -11.02
N LYS A 203 12.52 -15.63 -11.61
CA LYS A 203 11.87 -16.44 -12.66
C LYS A 203 10.84 -17.44 -12.12
N TYR A 204 10.79 -17.63 -10.82
CA TYR A 204 9.92 -18.60 -10.19
C TYR A 204 8.63 -17.97 -9.68
N HIS A 205 7.53 -18.69 -9.80
CA HIS A 205 6.21 -18.27 -9.32
C HIS A 205 5.49 -19.45 -8.66
N GLN A 206 4.81 -19.18 -7.55
CA GLN A 206 3.92 -20.13 -6.89
C GLN A 206 2.62 -19.45 -6.52
N LYS A 207 1.51 -20.04 -6.98
CA LYS A 207 0.15 -19.64 -6.59
C LYS A 207 -0.37 -20.61 -5.52
N GLN A 208 -0.86 -20.05 -4.42
CA GLN A 208 -1.49 -20.80 -3.34
C GLN A 208 -2.88 -20.22 -3.05
N LYS A 209 -3.89 -21.10 -2.98
CA LYS A 209 -5.23 -20.71 -2.55
C LYS A 209 -5.22 -20.50 -1.04
N LEU A 210 -5.59 -19.31 -0.59
CA LEU A 210 -5.77 -19.00 0.83
C LEU A 210 -7.27 -19.05 1.17
N LEU A 211 -7.59 -19.86 2.17
CA LEU A 211 -8.95 -19.95 2.70
C LEU A 211 -9.14 -18.91 3.81
N VAL A 212 -10.11 -18.02 3.57
CA VAL A 212 -10.79 -17.10 4.48
C VAL A 212 -9.91 -16.42 5.54
N LEU A 213 -9.53 -15.18 5.24
CA LEU A 213 -9.24 -14.19 6.27
C LEU A 213 -10.60 -13.80 6.89
N LYS A 214 -10.79 -14.07 8.19
CA LYS A 214 -11.94 -13.64 8.99
C LYS A 214 -11.50 -12.57 9.99
#